data_AF-A0AAU9WEN6-F1
#
_entry.id   AF-A0AAU9WEN6-F1
#
_cell.length_a   1.000
_cell.length_b   1.000
_cell.length_c   1.000
_cell.angle_alpha   90.00
_cell.angle_beta   90.00
_cell.angle_gamma   90.00
#
_symmetry.space_group_name_H-M   'P 1'
#
loop_
_entity.id
_entity.type
_entity.pdbx_description
1 polymer ?
#
loop_
_entity_poly.entity_id
_entity_poly.type
_entity_poly.pdbx_seq_one_letter_code
_entity_poly.pdbx_strand_id
1 'polypeptide(L)'
;MARQWSHGLFGCFDDCGTCLVTYFCHCYTAGKNAEAVGDSCLLCGLATFVPLANIFFMAQIRSKIREQKGIDGTFLNDILATCCCPLCMLVQSAQEVKGSPGAMSIARS
;
A
#
# COMPACT_ATOMS: atom_id res chain seq x y z
N MET A 1 -20.26 8.30 8.34
CA MET A 1 -19.47 7.79 9.46
C MET A 1 -18.11 7.48 8.90
N ALA A 2 -17.08 8.17 9.38
CA ALA A 2 -15.75 7.92 8.89
C ALA A 2 -15.23 6.57 9.40
N ARG A 3 -14.53 5.85 8.54
CA ARG A 3 -14.01 4.51 8.80
C ARG A 3 -12.55 4.58 9.24
N GLN A 4 -12.09 3.63 10.03
CA GLN A 4 -10.67 3.43 10.32
C GLN A 4 -10.10 2.28 9.50
N TRP A 5 -8.78 2.27 9.32
CA TRP A 5 -8.06 1.15 8.70
C TRP A 5 -8.46 -0.18 9.35
N SER A 6 -8.70 -1.21 8.53
CA SER A 6 -9.18 -2.50 9.04
C SER A 6 -8.11 -3.24 9.85
N HIS A 7 -6.83 -2.99 9.55
CA HIS A 7 -5.68 -3.47 10.30
C HIS A 7 -4.87 -2.29 10.87
N GLY A 8 -4.16 -2.50 11.98
CA GLY A 8 -3.23 -1.50 12.52
C GLY A 8 -1.95 -1.36 11.68
N LEU A 9 -1.24 -0.24 11.84
CA LEU A 9 -0.02 0.07 11.07
C LEU A 9 1.12 -0.94 11.29
N PHE A 10 1.17 -1.55 12.49
CA PHE A 10 2.11 -2.64 12.83
C PHE A 10 1.48 -4.03 12.70
N GLY A 11 0.30 -4.14 12.08
CA GLY A 11 -0.40 -5.40 11.83
C GLY A 11 0.18 -6.22 10.67
N CYS A 12 1.35 -5.86 10.13
CA CYS A 12 1.99 -6.55 9.01
C CYS A 12 2.32 -8.03 9.28
N PHE A 13 2.37 -8.45 10.55
CA PHE A 13 2.53 -9.86 10.95
C PHE A 13 1.24 -10.68 10.85
N ASP A 14 0.09 -10.04 10.67
CA ASP A 14 -1.20 -10.73 10.49
C ASP A 14 -1.25 -11.46 9.13
N ASP A 15 -0.48 -10.97 8.15
CA ASP A 15 -0.37 -11.55 6.80
C ASP A 15 1.12 -11.68 6.41
N CYS A 16 1.81 -12.58 7.12
CA CYS A 16 3.24 -12.88 6.93
C CYS A 16 3.60 -13.20 5.48
N GLY A 17 2.69 -13.84 4.72
CA GLY A 17 2.92 -14.13 3.31
C GLY A 17 3.02 -12.85 2.48
N THR A 18 2.12 -11.89 2.70
CA THR A 18 2.18 -10.58 2.06
C THR A 18 3.41 -9.80 2.53
N CYS A 19 3.75 -9.85 3.83
CA CYS A 19 4.94 -9.21 4.37
C CYS A 19 6.23 -9.71 3.71
N LEU A 20 6.39 -11.03 3.53
CA LEU A 20 7.55 -11.61 2.84
C LEU A 20 7.60 -11.20 1.37
N VAL A 21 6.49 -11.25 0.64
CA VAL A 21 6.43 -10.80 -0.76
C VAL A 21 6.76 -9.31 -0.89
N THR A 22 6.26 -8.49 0.02
CA THR A 22 6.58 -7.05 0.09
C THR A 22 8.07 -6.81 0.40
N TYR A 23 8.67 -7.64 1.26
CA TYR A 23 10.09 -7.53 1.59
C TYR A 23 11.00 -7.90 0.41
N PHE A 24 10.72 -9.00 -0.29
CA PHE A 24 11.53 -9.46 -1.42
C PHE A 24 11.18 -8.74 -2.74
N CYS A 25 9.94 -8.25 -2.87
CA CYS A 25 9.41 -7.67 -4.10
C CYS A 25 8.47 -6.49 -3.76
N HIS A 26 9.05 -5.44 -3.18
CA HIS A 26 8.30 -4.25 -2.78
C HIS A 26 7.56 -3.58 -3.96
N CYS A 27 8.14 -3.62 -5.16
CA CYS A 27 7.58 -3.06 -6.38
C CYS A 27 6.29 -3.78 -6.80
N TYR A 28 6.19 -5.10 -6.57
CA TYR A 28 4.98 -5.85 -6.85
C TYR A 28 3.82 -5.42 -5.95
N THR A 29 4.07 -5.31 -4.65
CA THR A 29 3.03 -4.91 -3.70
C THR A 29 2.60 -3.45 -3.92
N ALA A 30 3.55 -2.57 -4.19
CA ALA A 30 3.29 -1.18 -4.56
C ALA A 30 2.46 -1.08 -5.86
N GLY A 31 2.80 -1.88 -6.88
CA GLY A 31 2.06 -1.94 -8.13
C GLY A 31 0.61 -2.38 -7.93
N LYS A 32 0.36 -3.39 -7.08
CA LYS A 32 -1.02 -3.81 -6.76
C LYS A 32 -1.82 -2.72 -6.04
N ASN A 33 -1.18 -1.98 -5.15
CA ASN A 33 -1.83 -0.86 -4.46
C ASN A 33 -2.14 0.29 -5.42
N ALA A 34 -1.25 0.58 -6.37
CA ALA A 34 -1.47 1.57 -7.43
C ALA A 34 -2.61 1.15 -8.38
N GLU A 35 -2.64 -0.12 -8.79
CA GLU A 35 -3.70 -0.68 -9.65
C GLU A 35 -5.07 -0.54 -8.99
N ALA A 36 -5.15 -0.77 -7.68
CA ALA A 36 -6.39 -0.61 -6.91
C ALA A 36 -6.96 0.81 -6.93
N VAL A 37 -6.11 1.82 -7.09
CA VAL A 37 -6.51 3.23 -7.20
C VAL A 37 -6.55 3.73 -8.65
N GLY A 38 -6.30 2.85 -9.62
CA GLY A 38 -6.33 3.16 -11.05
C GLY A 38 -5.08 3.87 -11.59
N ASP A 39 -3.95 3.86 -10.86
CA ASP A 39 -2.68 4.43 -11.31
C ASP A 39 -1.79 3.38 -12.00
N SER A 40 -1.11 3.78 -13.08
CA SER A 40 -0.27 2.89 -13.88
C SER A 40 1.11 2.64 -13.24
N CYS A 41 1.50 1.36 -13.18
CA CYS A 41 2.75 0.78 -12.65
C CYS A 41 4.09 1.41 -13.11
N LEU A 42 4.09 2.27 -14.13
CA LEU A 42 5.30 2.76 -14.83
C LEU A 42 6.23 3.63 -13.94
N LEU A 43 5.70 4.26 -12.89
CA LEU A 43 6.51 5.05 -11.94
C LEU A 43 7.19 4.21 -10.87
N CYS A 44 6.80 2.95 -10.67
CA CYS A 44 7.28 2.13 -9.56
C CYS A 44 8.74 1.67 -9.75
N GLY A 45 9.16 1.44 -11.01
CA GLY A 45 10.54 1.06 -11.33
C GLY A 45 11.55 2.22 -11.20
N LEU A 46 11.16 3.43 -11.62
CA LEU A 46 12.01 4.63 -11.54
C LEU A 46 12.03 5.25 -10.13
N ALA A 47 10.93 5.20 -9.39
CA ALA A 47 10.84 5.74 -8.04
C ALA A 47 11.71 4.97 -7.02
N THR A 48 12.02 3.69 -7.28
CA THR A 48 12.91 2.89 -6.42
C THR A 48 14.31 3.51 -6.29
N PHE A 49 14.76 4.23 -7.32
CA PHE A 49 16.08 4.89 -7.34
C PHE A 49 16.09 6.27 -6.66
N VAL A 50 14.92 6.83 -6.31
CA VAL A 50 14.81 8.14 -5.66
C VAL A 50 13.98 8.00 -4.37
N PRO A 51 14.63 7.81 -3.21
CA PRO A 51 13.94 7.46 -1.96
C PRO A 51 12.87 8.48 -1.53
N LEU A 52 13.09 9.77 -1.76
CA LEU A 52 12.11 10.81 -1.44
C LEU A 52 10.88 10.78 -2.35
N ALA A 53 11.07 10.51 -3.65
CA ALA A 53 9.97 10.36 -4.58
C ALA A 53 9.15 9.10 -4.24
N ASN A 54 9.83 8.01 -3.89
CA ASN A 54 9.18 6.77 -3.44
C ASN A 54 8.23 7.01 -2.25
N ILE A 55 8.67 7.75 -1.23
CA ILE A 55 7.85 8.07 -0.06
C ILE A 55 6.62 8.89 -0.47
N PHE A 56 6.80 9.90 -1.31
CA PHE A 56 5.69 10.74 -1.78
C PHE A 56 4.66 9.94 -2.59
N PHE A 57 5.10 9.10 -3.53
CA PHE A 57 4.22 8.25 -4.32
C PHE A 57 3.46 7.23 -3.48
N MET A 58 4.13 6.58 -2.53
CA MET A 58 3.48 5.63 -1.62
C MET A 58 2.45 6.30 -0.72
N ALA A 59 2.76 7.49 -0.18
CA ALA A 59 1.81 8.27 0.60
C ALA A 59 0.61 8.73 -0.24
N GLN A 60 0.82 9.09 -1.51
CA GLN A 60 -0.25 9.45 -2.45
C GLN A 60 -1.20 8.28 -2.74
N ILE A 61 -0.64 7.10 -3.07
CA ILE A 61 -1.43 5.88 -3.28
C ILE A 61 -2.25 5.56 -2.03
N ARG A 62 -1.63 5.63 -0.85
CA ARG A 62 -2.32 5.42 0.42
C ARG A 62 -3.46 6.42 0.63
N SER A 63 -3.25 7.70 0.36
CA SER A 63 -4.29 8.72 0.47
C SER A 63 -5.46 8.43 -0.46
N LYS A 64 -5.20 8.01 -1.70
CA LYS A 64 -6.25 7.60 -2.65
C LYS A 64 -7.04 6.38 -2.16
N ILE A 65 -6.37 5.35 -1.63
CA ILE A 65 -7.05 4.18 -1.01
C ILE A 65 -7.96 4.66 0.12
N ARG A 66 -7.45 5.58 0.95
CA ARG A 66 -8.15 6.15 2.10
C ARG A 66 -9.41 6.90 1.67
N GLU A 67 -9.31 7.73 0.63
CA GLU A 67 -10.44 8.45 0.02
C GLU A 67 -11.48 7.49 -0.59
N GLN A 68 -11.04 6.48 -1.36
CA GLN A 68 -11.95 5.50 -1.96
C GLN A 68 -12.70 4.65 -0.93
N LYS A 69 -12.05 4.34 0.20
CA LYS A 69 -12.64 3.52 1.28
C LYS A 69 -13.35 4.36 2.35
N GLY A 70 -13.35 5.69 2.25
CA GLY A 70 -13.96 6.60 3.23
C GLY A 70 -13.29 6.55 4.60
N ILE A 71 -11.97 6.36 4.64
CA ILE A 71 -11.17 6.24 5.87
C ILE A 71 -10.69 7.63 6.32
N ASP A 72 -10.73 7.90 7.63
CA ASP A 72 -10.22 9.16 8.18
C ASP A 72 -8.69 9.23 8.23
N GLY A 73 -8.16 10.44 8.05
CA GLY A 73 -6.72 10.70 8.01
C GLY A 73 -6.35 11.95 7.22
N THR A 74 -5.06 12.23 7.16
CA THR A 74 -4.49 13.35 6.43
C THR A 74 -3.29 12.88 5.63
N PHE A 75 -2.95 13.59 4.56
CA PHE A 75 -1.76 13.28 3.78
C PHE A 75 -0.47 13.27 4.62
N LEU A 76 -0.40 14.12 5.65
CA LEU A 76 0.73 14.17 6.58
C LEU A 76 0.82 12.89 7.43
N ASN A 77 -0.30 12.35 7.90
CA ASN A 77 -0.34 11.04 8.55
C ASN A 77 0.11 9.92 7.59
N ASP A 78 -0.26 10.01 6.31
CA ASP A 78 0.13 9.03 5.28
C ASP A 78 1.65 9.10 4.96
N ILE A 79 2.26 10.30 4.94
CA ILE A 79 3.72 10.47 4.87
C ILE A 79 4.39 9.89 6.11
N LEU A 80 3.92 10.22 7.32
CA LEU A 80 4.51 9.72 8.56
C LEU A 80 4.44 8.19 8.65
N ALA A 81 3.30 7.60 8.26
CA ALA A 81 3.13 6.16 8.15
C ALA A 81 4.14 5.54 7.18
N THR A 82 4.33 6.16 6.02
CA THR A 82 5.27 5.71 4.99
C THR A 82 6.73 5.84 5.43
N CYS A 83 7.10 6.91 6.14
CA CYS A 83 8.44 7.13 6.67
C CYS A 83 8.75 6.23 7.87
N CYS A 84 7.80 6.06 8.79
CA CYS A 84 8.01 5.31 10.03
C CYS A 84 8.12 3.80 9.77
N CYS A 85 7.25 3.26 8.91
CA CYS A 85 7.29 1.85 8.56
C CYS A 85 6.74 1.60 7.14
N PRO A 86 7.56 1.77 6.09
CA PRO A 86 7.09 1.68 4.71
C PRO A 86 6.55 0.29 4.37
N LEU A 87 7.17 -0.78 4.89
CA LEU A 87 6.74 -2.15 4.64
C LEU A 87 5.36 -2.43 5.24
N CYS A 88 5.16 -2.10 6.52
CA CYS A 88 3.89 -2.41 7.17
C CYS A 88 2.77 -1.49 6.69
N MET A 89 3.07 -0.25 6.32
CA MET A 89 2.14 0.61 5.59
C MET A 89 1.70 -0.04 4.26
N LEU A 90 2.65 -0.60 3.51
CA LEU A 90 2.37 -1.20 2.20
C LEU A 90 1.54 -2.49 2.33
N VAL A 91 1.85 -3.33 3.32
CA VAL A 91 1.08 -4.54 3.66
C VAL A 91 -0.33 -4.17 4.12
N GLN A 92 -0.48 -3.21 5.04
CA GLN A 92 -1.78 -2.72 5.51
C GLN A 92 -2.63 -2.21 4.33
N SER A 93 -2.02 -1.44 3.42
CA SER A 93 -2.70 -0.93 2.22
C SER A 93 -3.10 -2.06 1.28
N ALA A 94 -2.24 -3.08 1.10
CA ALA A 94 -2.54 -4.25 0.30
C ALA A 94 -3.65 -5.12 0.91
N GLN A 95 -3.72 -5.26 2.23
CA GLN A 95 -4.80 -5.97 2.92
C GLN A 95 -6.14 -5.26 2.74
N GLU A 96 -6.15 -3.92 2.88
CA GLU A 96 -7.36 -3.11 2.69
C GLU A 96 -7.91 -3.18 1.26
N VAL A 97 -7.01 -3.32 0.28
CA VAL A 97 -7.36 -3.56 -1.13
C VAL A 97 -7.79 -5.01 -1.35
N LYS A 98 -7.11 -5.99 -0.75
CA LYS A 98 -7.42 -7.43 -0.89
C LYS A 98 -8.81 -7.81 -0.38
N GLY A 99 -9.38 -7.05 0.54
CA GLY A 99 -10.77 -7.21 0.98
C GLY A 99 -11.82 -6.96 -0.12
N SER A 100 -11.43 -6.43 -1.29
CA SER A 100 -12.27 -6.41 -2.49
C SER A 100 -12.04 -7.68 -3.35
N PRO A 101 -13.09 -8.32 -3.90
CA PRO A 101 -13.04 -9.63 -4.58
C PRO A 101 -12.35 -9.63 -5.97
N GLY A 102 -11.29 -8.83 -6.16
CA GLY A 102 -10.49 -8.77 -7.39
C GLY A 102 -8.98 -9.05 -7.18
N ALA A 103 -8.50 -9.13 -5.94
CA ALA A 103 -7.05 -9.13 -5.67
C ALA A 103 -6.39 -10.52 -5.60
N MET A 104 -7.15 -11.61 -5.82
CA MET A 104 -6.64 -12.99 -5.84
C MET A 104 -6.63 -13.56 -7.26
N SER A 105 -5.75 -13.02 -8.08
CA SER A 105 -5.29 -13.56 -9.37
C SER A 105 -3.90 -12.92 -9.52
N ILE A 106 -2.74 -13.58 -9.60
CA ILE A 106 -2.37 -14.86 -10.17
C ILE A 106 -1.09 -15.31 -9.43
N ALA A 107 -1.12 -16.46 -8.80
CA ALA A 107 0.04 -17.31 -8.58
C ALA A 107 -0.40 -18.74 -8.91
N ARG A 108 -0.76 -18.94 -10.19
CA ARG A 108 -0.86 -20.27 -10.79
C ARG A 108 -0.25 -20.19 -12.18
N SER A 109 1.06 -20.36 -12.22
CA SER A 109 1.82 -20.95 -13.32
C SER A 109 3.18 -21.32 -12.76
#